data_AF-A0A1M4EJR6-F1
#
_entry.id   AF-A0A1M4EJR6-F1
#
_cell.length_a   1.000
_cell.length_b   1.000
_cell.length_c   1.000
_cell.angle_alpha   90.00
_cell.angle_beta   90.00
_cell.angle_gamma   90.00
#
_symmetry.space_group_name_H-M   'P 1'
#
loop_
_entity.id
_entity.type
_entity.pdbx_description
1 polymer ?
#
loop_
_entity_poly.entity_id
_entity_poly.type
_entity_poly.pdbx_seq_one_letter_code
_entity_poly.pdbx_strand_id
1 'polypeptide(L)'
;MSELLVTADGPVLRVVFNRPAQHNALTLDMLLRARMFTGEEACAAGFVAELCEPDAPAARQAEVEQRLLSHAPLSMWAAKEAVRRLRVANLPDGDDIVATVFGSADFHAAVPAFLAERQVAWQGL
;
A
#
# COMPACT_ATOMS: atom_id res chain seq x y z
N MET A 1 12.58 -14.15 13.82
CA MET A 1 11.34 -14.85 13.42
C MET A 1 10.73 -14.07 12.27
N SER A 2 10.45 -14.68 11.12
CA SER A 2 10.11 -13.94 9.89
C SER A 2 8.80 -13.16 10.06
N GLU A 3 8.82 -11.86 9.69
CA GLU A 3 7.67 -10.94 9.76
C GLU A 3 6.55 -11.29 8.75
N LEU A 4 6.81 -12.24 7.87
CA LEU A 4 5.94 -12.69 6.80
C LEU A 4 5.87 -14.21 6.85
N LEU A 5 4.66 -14.75 6.99
CA LEU A 5 4.40 -16.17 6.74
C LEU A 5 3.63 -16.26 5.44
N VAL A 6 4.16 -17.03 4.49
CA VAL A 6 3.54 -17.22 3.18
C VAL A 6 3.20 -18.69 3.04
N THR A 7 1.93 -18.99 2.78
CA THR A 7 1.48 -20.33 2.40
C THR A 7 0.78 -20.25 1.04
N ALA A 8 1.05 -21.21 0.18
CA ALA A 8 0.43 -21.32 -1.13
C ALA A 8 -0.43 -22.58 -1.18
N ASP A 9 -1.65 -22.46 -1.67
CA ASP A 9 -2.56 -23.57 -1.95
C ASP A 9 -3.18 -23.35 -3.34
N GLY A 10 -2.68 -24.10 -4.34
CA GLY A 10 -3.04 -23.92 -5.74
C GLY A 10 -2.81 -22.49 -6.23
N PRO A 11 -3.81 -21.83 -6.84
CA PRO A 11 -3.68 -20.45 -7.32
C PRO A 11 -3.77 -19.40 -6.20
N VAL A 12 -4.00 -19.80 -4.94
CA VAL A 12 -4.22 -18.88 -3.82
C VAL A 12 -2.96 -18.76 -2.97
N LEU A 13 -2.43 -17.52 -2.88
CA LEU A 13 -1.36 -17.16 -1.98
C LEU A 13 -1.94 -16.54 -0.70
N ARG A 14 -1.65 -17.13 0.45
CA ARG A 14 -2.03 -16.60 1.76
C ARG A 14 -0.79 -16.01 2.44
N VAL A 15 -0.80 -14.69 2.60
CA VAL A 15 0.28 -13.94 3.24
C VAL A 15 -0.20 -13.44 4.60
N VAL A 16 0.42 -13.92 5.68
CA VAL A 16 0.15 -13.48 7.04
C VAL A 16 1.25 -12.52 7.47
N PHE A 17 0.87 -11.26 7.69
CA PHE A 17 1.74 -10.23 8.25
C PHE A 17 1.78 -10.39 9.77
N ASN A 18 2.77 -11.12 10.28
CA ASN A 18 2.95 -11.35 11.70
C ASN A 18 3.78 -10.22 12.33
N ARG A 19 3.17 -9.04 12.50
CA ARG A 19 3.79 -7.86 13.14
C ARG A 19 3.12 -7.53 14.48
N PRO A 20 3.39 -8.31 15.55
CA PRO A 20 2.72 -8.16 16.84
C PRO A 20 2.96 -6.79 17.49
N ALA A 21 4.06 -6.10 17.18
CA ALA A 21 4.37 -4.78 17.71
C ALA A 21 3.52 -3.63 17.13
N GLN A 22 2.74 -3.88 16.07
CA GLN A 22 2.04 -2.83 15.33
C GLN A 22 0.55 -2.71 15.64
N HIS A 23 0.07 -3.45 16.65
CA HIS A 23 -1.29 -3.38 17.20
C HIS A 23 -2.36 -2.98 16.17
N ASN A 24 -2.83 -3.94 15.36
CA ASN A 24 -4.08 -3.72 14.65
C ASN A 24 -5.20 -3.63 15.69
N ALA A 25 -6.11 -2.65 15.53
CA ALA A 25 -7.26 -2.43 16.41
C ALA A 25 -8.10 -3.71 16.66
N LEU A 26 -8.06 -4.67 15.75
CA LEU A 26 -8.76 -5.96 15.85
C LEU A 26 -7.98 -7.06 16.59
N THR A 27 -6.65 -6.92 16.76
CA THR A 27 -5.77 -8.01 17.20
C THR A 27 -6.11 -8.52 18.60
N LEU A 28 -6.33 -7.63 19.58
CA LEU A 28 -6.61 -8.08 20.94
C LEU A 28 -7.99 -8.73 21.07
N ASP A 29 -9.01 -8.22 20.38
CA ASP A 29 -10.36 -8.82 20.44
C ASP A 29 -10.37 -10.20 19.76
N MET A 30 -9.67 -10.35 18.62
CA MET A 30 -9.45 -11.66 18.00
C MET A 30 -8.74 -12.64 18.94
N LEU A 31 -7.61 -12.23 19.54
CA LEU A 31 -6.75 -13.14 20.31
C LEU A 31 -7.32 -13.47 21.69
N LEU A 32 -7.89 -12.48 22.39
CA LEU A 32 -8.35 -12.65 23.76
C LEU A 32 -9.78 -13.17 23.86
N ARG A 33 -10.60 -12.99 22.81
CA ARG A 33 -12.01 -13.43 22.78
C ARG A 33 -12.33 -14.46 21.71
N ALA A 34 -11.34 -14.87 20.92
CA ALA A 34 -11.53 -15.81 19.81
C ALA A 34 -12.64 -15.37 18.82
N ARG A 35 -12.80 -14.05 18.64
CA ARG A 35 -13.86 -13.50 17.80
C ARG A 35 -13.45 -13.47 16.33
N MET A 36 -14.35 -13.92 15.46
CA MET A 36 -14.27 -13.68 14.02
C MET A 36 -14.94 -12.36 13.65
N PHE A 37 -14.38 -11.68 12.66
CA PHE A 37 -14.89 -10.41 12.15
C PHE A 37 -15.51 -10.59 10.77
N THR A 38 -16.59 -9.87 10.50
CA THR A 38 -17.14 -9.78 9.14
C THR A 38 -16.26 -8.87 8.26
N GLY A 39 -16.49 -8.88 6.94
CA GLY A 39 -15.80 -7.97 6.03
C GLY A 39 -16.09 -6.50 6.36
N GLU A 40 -17.34 -6.19 6.75
CA GLU A 40 -17.80 -4.84 7.12
C GLU A 40 -17.08 -4.33 8.36
N GLU A 41 -16.97 -5.16 9.40
CA GLU A 41 -16.25 -4.79 10.63
C GLU A 41 -14.76 -4.57 10.36
N ALA A 42 -14.15 -5.44 9.55
CA ALA A 42 -12.75 -5.31 9.16
C ALA A 42 -12.49 -4.06 8.30
N CYS A 43 -13.43 -3.69 7.43
CA CYS A 43 -13.37 -2.48 6.62
C CYS A 43 -13.55 -1.23 7.48
N ALA A 44 -14.52 -1.21 8.39
CA ALA A 44 -14.76 -0.11 9.32
C ALA A 44 -13.57 0.15 10.25
N ALA A 45 -12.83 -0.91 10.62
CA ALA A 45 -11.61 -0.82 11.42
C ALA A 45 -10.36 -0.40 10.62
N GLY A 46 -10.47 -0.21 9.30
CA GLY A 46 -9.35 0.13 8.41
C GLY A 46 -8.36 -1.01 8.16
N PHE A 47 -8.72 -2.26 8.51
CA PHE A 47 -7.91 -3.44 8.21
C PHE A 47 -8.08 -3.90 6.76
N VAL A 48 -9.31 -3.80 6.25
CA VAL A 48 -9.65 -4.00 4.84
C VAL A 48 -9.86 -2.64 4.19
N ALA A 49 -9.23 -2.40 3.03
CA ALA A 49 -9.29 -1.10 2.36
C ALA A 49 -10.63 -0.85 1.66
N GLU A 50 -11.23 -1.89 1.06
CA GLU A 50 -12.53 -1.83 0.39
C GLU A 50 -13.18 -3.22 0.37
N LEU A 51 -14.52 -3.25 0.27
CA LEU A 51 -15.30 -4.45 0.02
C LEU A 51 -15.82 -4.43 -1.41
N CYS A 52 -16.05 -5.61 -1.98
CA CYS A 52 -16.66 -5.77 -3.29
C CYS A 52 -17.69 -6.91 -3.26
N GLU A 53 -18.50 -7.02 -4.31
CA GLU A 53 -19.39 -8.16 -4.49
C GLU A 53 -18.58 -9.47 -4.56
N PRO A 54 -19.14 -10.60 -4.08
CA PRO A 54 -18.42 -11.87 -3.99
C PRO A 54 -17.86 -12.39 -5.32
N ASP A 55 -18.50 -12.06 -6.45
CA ASP A 55 -18.12 -12.46 -7.80
C ASP A 55 -17.26 -11.42 -8.54
N ALA A 56 -17.01 -10.26 -7.92
CA ALA A 56 -16.26 -9.16 -8.52
C ALA A 56 -14.81 -8.93 -8.04
N PRO A 57 -14.12 -9.78 -7.24
CA PRO A 57 -12.80 -9.43 -6.72
C PRO A 57 -11.75 -9.29 -7.84
N ALA A 58 -11.81 -10.12 -8.89
CA ALA A 58 -10.89 -10.04 -10.02
C ALA A 58 -11.08 -8.75 -10.84
N ALA A 59 -12.34 -8.36 -11.10
CA ALA A 59 -12.64 -7.12 -11.80
C ALA A 59 -12.16 -5.91 -10.99
N ARG A 60 -12.44 -5.91 -9.68
CA ARG A 60 -12.04 -4.82 -8.80
C ARG A 60 -10.53 -4.70 -8.66
N GLN A 61 -9.83 -5.83 -8.54
CA GLN A 61 -8.37 -5.87 -8.56
C GLN A 61 -7.81 -5.23 -9.84
N ALA A 62 -8.33 -5.60 -11.02
CA ALA A 62 -7.86 -5.04 -12.29
C ALA A 62 -8.06 -3.51 -12.37
N GLU A 63 -9.18 -2.98 -11.87
CA GLU A 63 -9.42 -1.54 -11.79
C GLU A 63 -8.42 -0.83 -10.86
N VAL A 64 -8.12 -1.41 -9.70
CA VAL A 64 -7.14 -0.88 -8.77
C VAL A 64 -5.74 -0.91 -9.40
N GLU A 65 -5.36 -2.01 -10.02
CA GLU A 65 -4.08 -2.17 -10.72
C GLU A 65 -3.92 -1.13 -11.82
N GLN A 66 -4.93 -0.98 -12.69
CA GLN A 66 -4.90 0.01 -13.77
C GLN A 66 -4.71 1.43 -13.22
N ARG A 67 -5.41 1.78 -12.14
CA ARG A 67 -5.26 3.08 -11.50
C ARG A 67 -3.86 3.26 -10.94
N LEU A 68 -3.32 2.26 -10.22
CA LEU A 68 -1.97 2.34 -9.65
C LEU A 68 -0.88 2.45 -10.72
N LEU A 69 -1.02 1.72 -11.83
CA LEU A 69 -0.08 1.77 -12.96
C LEU A 69 -0.09 3.12 -13.70
N SER A 70 -1.16 3.92 -13.56
CA SER A 70 -1.23 5.27 -14.13
C SER A 70 -0.47 6.34 -13.31
N HIS A 71 -0.13 6.04 -12.06
CA HIS A 71 0.48 7.00 -11.15
C HIS A 71 2.02 7.02 -11.23
N ALA A 72 2.61 8.12 -10.79
CA ALA A 72 4.06 8.27 -10.64
C ALA A 72 4.62 7.24 -9.63
N PRO A 73 5.51 6.31 -10.07
CA PRO A 73 6.05 5.27 -9.20
C PRO A 73 6.83 5.82 -8.01
N LEU A 74 7.67 6.85 -8.23
CA LEU A 74 8.47 7.46 -7.17
C LEU A 74 7.64 8.24 -6.15
N SER A 75 6.53 8.85 -6.56
CA SER A 75 5.59 9.48 -5.61
C SER A 75 4.91 8.44 -4.73
N MET A 76 4.50 7.31 -5.30
CA MET A 76 3.92 6.20 -4.53
C MET A 76 4.94 5.57 -3.58
N TRP A 77 6.19 5.40 -4.02
CA TRP A 77 7.29 4.95 -3.16
C TRP A 77 7.54 5.93 -2.01
N ALA A 78 7.64 7.22 -2.28
CA ALA A 78 7.89 8.24 -1.29
C ALA A 78 6.82 8.27 -0.19
N ALA A 79 5.54 8.21 -0.58
CA ALA A 79 4.43 8.13 0.36
C ALA A 79 4.52 6.88 1.26
N LYS A 80 4.81 5.71 0.66
CA LYS A 80 4.96 4.45 1.40
C LYS A 80 6.15 4.50 2.37
N GLU A 81 7.29 5.04 1.94
CA GLU A 81 8.49 5.10 2.78
C GLU A 81 8.34 6.12 3.92
N ALA A 82 7.72 7.27 3.67
CA ALA A 82 7.40 8.24 4.72
C ALA A 82 6.52 7.63 5.81
N VAL A 83 5.42 6.95 5.43
CA VAL A 83 4.54 6.24 6.38
C VAL A 83 5.29 5.10 7.08
N ARG A 84 6.17 4.38 6.37
CA ARG A 84 6.98 3.31 6.94
C ARG A 84 7.86 3.82 8.07
N ARG A 85 8.53 4.96 7.87
CA ARG A 85 9.42 5.59 8.86
C ARG A 85 8.64 6.20 10.03
N LEU A 86 7.54 6.89 9.77
CA LEU A 86 6.67 7.47 10.81
C LEU A 86 6.09 6.42 11.76
N ARG A 87 5.91 5.18 11.29
CA ARG A 87 5.43 4.06 12.12
C ARG A 87 6.41 3.60 13.20
N VAL A 88 7.71 3.91 13.06
CA VAL A 88 8.76 3.42 13.97
C VAL A 88 9.55 4.53 14.64
N ALA A 89 9.43 5.76 14.16
CA ALA A 89 10.09 6.94 14.70
C ALA A 89 9.10 8.11 14.76
N ASN A 90 9.22 8.94 15.80
CA ASN A 90 8.32 10.08 16.00
C ASN A 90 8.49 11.15 14.90
N LEU A 91 9.75 11.47 14.55
CA LEU A 91 10.08 12.42 13.49
C LEU A 91 11.34 11.94 12.74
N PRO A 92 11.18 11.04 11.76
CA PRO A 92 12.30 10.58 10.94
C PRO A 92 12.75 11.66 9.95
N ASP A 93 14.01 11.57 9.52
CA ASP A 93 14.51 12.32 8.36
C ASP A 93 13.82 11.84 7.06
N GLY A 94 13.59 12.76 6.13
CA GLY A 94 12.96 12.53 4.83
C GLY A 94 13.62 13.29 3.69
N ASP A 95 14.74 13.99 3.91
CA ASP A 95 15.43 14.76 2.86
C ASP A 95 15.89 13.85 1.71
N ASP A 96 16.27 12.61 2.00
CA ASP A 96 16.64 11.60 1.01
C ASP A 96 15.47 11.17 0.12
N ILE A 97 14.26 11.08 0.70
CA ILE A 97 13.02 10.77 -0.03
C ILE A 97 12.70 11.91 -1.00
N VAL A 98 12.78 13.16 -0.52
CA VAL A 98 12.54 14.35 -1.33
C VAL A 98 13.56 14.46 -2.45
N ALA A 99 14.86 14.30 -2.13
CA ALA A 99 15.93 14.35 -3.10
C ALA A 99 15.79 13.28 -4.20
N THR A 100 15.35 12.08 -3.84
CA THR A 100 15.12 10.99 -4.80
C THR A 100 13.98 11.33 -5.77
N VAL A 101 12.85 11.83 -5.27
CA VAL A 101 11.71 12.19 -6.14
C VAL A 101 12.07 13.37 -7.03
N PHE A 102 12.52 14.49 -6.46
CA PHE A 102 12.75 15.73 -7.20
C PHE A 102 13.99 15.66 -8.11
N GLY A 103 14.96 14.82 -7.76
CA GLY A 103 16.15 14.56 -8.57
C GLY A 103 15.94 13.58 -9.73
N SER A 104 14.80 12.89 -9.78
CA SER A 104 14.55 11.83 -10.77
C SER A 104 14.36 12.35 -12.19
N ALA A 105 14.65 11.49 -13.17
CA ALA A 105 14.36 11.78 -14.57
C ALA A 105 12.83 11.87 -14.80
N ASP A 106 12.06 11.03 -14.11
CA ASP A 106 10.60 11.04 -14.16
C ASP A 106 10.02 12.38 -13.71
N PHE A 107 10.51 12.97 -12.61
CA PHE A 107 10.04 14.27 -12.15
C PHE A 107 10.38 15.38 -13.14
N HIS A 108 11.64 15.42 -13.61
CA HIS A 108 12.07 16.43 -14.58
C HIS A 108 11.32 16.33 -15.92
N ALA A 109 10.94 15.13 -16.36
CA ALA A 109 10.12 14.93 -17.55
C ALA A 109 8.63 15.25 -17.31
N ALA A 110 8.13 15.01 -16.10
CA ALA A 110 6.74 15.25 -15.74
C ALA A 110 6.38 16.73 -15.66
N VAL A 111 7.29 17.60 -15.19
CA VAL A 111 7.04 19.05 -15.09
C VAL A 111 6.62 19.68 -16.44
N PRO A 112 7.38 19.55 -17.53
CA PRO A 112 6.96 20.12 -18.82
C PRO A 112 5.77 19.39 -19.44
N ALA A 113 5.58 18.09 -19.17
CA ALA A 113 4.41 17.35 -19.63
C ALA A 113 3.12 17.85 -18.96
N PHE A 114 3.16 18.10 -17.65
CA PHE A 114 2.06 18.67 -16.88
C PHE A 114 1.67 20.05 -17.40
N LEU A 115 2.64 20.95 -17.62
CA LEU A 115 2.40 22.27 -18.19
C LEU A 115 1.82 22.24 -19.61
N ALA A 116 2.07 21.14 -20.34
CA ALA A 116 1.55 20.92 -21.68
C ALA A 116 0.26 20.07 -21.70
N GLU A 117 -0.33 19.75 -20.54
CA GLU A 117 -1.50 18.87 -20.40
C GLU A 117 -1.34 17.51 -21.09
N ARG A 118 -0.10 16.98 -21.11
CA ARG A 118 0.22 15.67 -21.69
C ARG A 118 0.41 14.62 -20.63
N GLN A 119 0.02 13.39 -20.97
CA GLN A 119 0.27 12.22 -20.13
C GLN A 119 1.77 11.89 -20.09
N VAL A 120 2.26 11.51 -18.91
CA VAL A 120 3.65 11.11 -18.69
C VAL A 120 3.76 9.59 -18.82
N ALA A 121 4.77 9.13 -19.55
CA ALA A 121 5.20 7.74 -19.52
C ALA A 121 6.27 7.60 -18.44
N TRP A 122 5.91 7.03 -17.30
CA TRP A 122 6.79 6.82 -16.16
C TRP A 122 7.82 5.73 -16.44
N GLN A 123 9.09 5.97 -16.13
CA GLN A 123 10.17 4.98 -16.25
C GLN A 123 10.42 4.25 -14.93
N GLY A 124 10.04 4.84 -13.80
CA GLY A 124 10.22 4.25 -12.47
C GLY A 124 11.67 4.27 -11.98
N LEU A 125 12.50 5.18 -12.52
CA LEU A 125 13.92 5.38 -12.19
C LEU A 125 14.17 6.79 -11.63
#